data_AF-A0A0D7X7L2-F1
#
_entry.id   AF-A0A0D7X7L2-F1
#
_cell.length_a   1.000
_cell.length_b   1.000
_cell.length_c   1.000
_cell.angle_alpha   90.00
_cell.angle_beta   90.00
_cell.angle_gamma   90.00
#
_symmetry.space_group_name_H-M   'P 1'
#
loop_
_entity.id
_entity.type
_entity.pdbx_description
1 polymer ?
#
loop_
_entity_poly.entity_id
_entity_poly.type
_entity_poly.pdbx_seq_one_letter_code
_entity_poly.pdbx_strand_id
1 'polypeptide(L)'
;MNRKKIIYSILKEVQEGNEPKAVDYELSQGEFADIAQIIKDEGLLSNVAIAGGRIVWLNASKITLKGIEYLEQNSPLSKTYRGLKEVRDWLKL
;
A
#
# COMPACT_ATOMS: atom_id res chain seq x y z
N MET A 1 4.30 12.49 6.87
CA MET A 1 3.71 11.27 6.26
C MET A 1 4.83 10.32 5.84
N ASN A 2 4.88 9.11 6.38
CA ASN A 2 5.90 8.13 6.00
C ASN A 2 5.41 7.28 4.81
N ARG A 3 5.71 7.73 3.58
CA ARG A 3 5.28 7.04 2.34
C ARG A 3 5.75 5.58 2.28
N LYS A 4 6.95 5.26 2.79
CA LYS A 4 7.48 3.89 2.81
C LYS A 4 6.63 2.96 3.68
N LYS A 5 6.18 3.44 4.84
CA LYS A 5 5.26 2.71 5.72
C LYS A 5 3.90 2.46 5.06
N ILE A 6 3.36 3.47 4.37
CA ILE A 6 2.08 3.33 3.65
C ILE A 6 2.20 2.31 2.51
N ILE A 7 3.25 2.41 1.69
CA ILE A 7 3.54 1.44 0.63
C ILE A 7 3.66 0.03 1.23
N TYR A 8 4.44 -0.13 2.29
CA TYR A 8 4.57 -1.42 2.98
C TYR A 8 3.21 -1.99 3.41
N SER A 9 2.37 -1.17 4.06
CA SER A 9 1.02 -1.59 4.47
C SER A 9 0.18 -1.99 3.27
N ILE A 10 0.11 -1.18 2.20
CA ILE A 10 -0.68 -1.50 1.00
C ILE A 10 -0.25 -2.84 0.39
N LEU A 11 1.06 -3.05 0.22
CA LEU A 11 1.60 -4.30 -0.31
C LEU A 11 1.22 -5.49 0.58
N LYS A 12 1.30 -5.31 1.90
CA LYS A 12 0.99 -6.37 2.87
C LYS A 12 -0.48 -6.74 2.86
N GLU A 13 -1.37 -5.75 2.81
CA GLU A 13 -2.81 -5.97 2.74
C GLU A 13 -3.23 -6.63 1.43
N VAL A 14 -2.67 -6.19 0.29
CA VAL A 14 -2.93 -6.84 -1.01
C VAL A 14 -2.40 -8.27 -1.03
N GLN A 15 -1.24 -8.55 -0.41
CA GLN A 15 -0.73 -9.92 -0.25
C GLN A 15 -1.70 -10.81 0.55
N GLU A 16 -2.39 -10.23 1.53
CA GLU A 16 -3.38 -10.91 2.39
C GLU A 16 -4.79 -10.96 1.78
N GLY A 17 -4.98 -10.40 0.58
CA GLY A 17 -6.26 -10.39 -0.13
C GLY A 17 -7.21 -9.26 0.30
N ASN A 18 -6.71 -8.28 1.05
CA ASN A 18 -7.47 -7.10 1.47
C ASN A 18 -7.35 -5.99 0.42
N GLU A 19 -8.35 -5.11 0.37
CA GLU A 19 -8.38 -3.94 -0.51
C GLU A 19 -8.32 -2.65 0.34
N PRO A 20 -7.11 -2.14 0.62
CA PRO A 20 -6.96 -0.93 1.43
C PRO A 20 -7.38 0.32 0.63
N LYS A 21 -7.93 1.31 1.33
CA LYS A 21 -8.52 2.54 0.76
C LYS A 21 -7.85 3.78 1.32
N ALA A 22 -7.97 4.90 0.61
CA ALA A 22 -7.43 6.20 1.03
C ALA A 22 -7.80 6.58 2.49
N VAL A 23 -9.05 6.30 2.88
CA VAL A 23 -9.58 6.60 4.22
C VAL A 23 -8.90 5.81 5.33
N ASP A 24 -8.36 4.61 5.05
CA ASP A 24 -7.67 3.81 6.08
C ASP A 24 -6.40 4.53 6.56
N TYR A 25 -5.77 5.29 5.65
CA TYR A 25 -4.53 6.04 5.88
C TYR A 25 -4.73 7.53 6.18
N GLU A 26 -5.98 8.00 6.31
CA GLU A 26 -6.33 9.42 6.46
C GLU A 26 -5.83 10.30 5.30
N LEU A 27 -5.80 9.73 4.09
CA LEU A 27 -5.37 10.41 2.88
C LEU A 27 -6.55 10.90 2.05
N SER A 28 -6.33 11.98 1.32
CA SER A 28 -7.17 12.33 0.18
C SER A 28 -7.04 11.28 -0.93
N GLN A 29 -8.03 11.23 -1.82
CA GLN A 29 -8.00 10.36 -2.99
C GLN A 29 -6.81 10.65 -3.91
N GLY A 30 -6.39 11.92 -4.01
CA GLY A 30 -5.21 12.31 -4.79
C GLY A 30 -3.92 11.77 -4.18
N GLU A 31 -3.72 11.93 -2.88
CA GLU A 31 -2.53 11.42 -2.20
C GLU A 31 -2.44 9.89 -2.26
N PHE A 32 -3.59 9.20 -2.15
CA PHE A 32 -3.63 7.75 -2.31
C PHE A 32 -3.33 7.33 -3.75
N ALA A 33 -3.85 8.06 -4.74
CA ALA A 33 -3.54 7.84 -6.15
C ALA A 33 -2.06 8.05 -6.47
N ASP A 34 -1.42 9.07 -5.90
CA ASP A 34 0.01 9.30 -6.06
C ASP A 34 0.84 8.13 -5.50
N ILE A 35 0.44 7.57 -4.35
CA ILE A 35 1.10 6.40 -3.77
C ILE A 35 0.85 5.14 -4.61
N ALA A 36 -0.38 4.93 -5.08
CA ALA A 36 -0.73 3.81 -5.95
C ALA A 36 0.03 3.89 -7.29
N GLN A 37 0.25 5.10 -7.80
CA GLN A 37 1.03 5.33 -9.01
C GLN A 37 2.49 4.94 -8.82
N ILE A 38 3.12 5.30 -7.68
CA ILE A 38 4.47 4.83 -7.34
C ILE A 38 4.53 3.30 -7.28
N ILE A 39 3.58 2.66 -6.60
CA ILE A 39 3.50 1.20 -6.48
C ILE A 39 3.41 0.53 -7.86
N LYS A 40 2.64 1.12 -8.77
CA LYS A 40 2.47 0.66 -10.14
C LYS A 40 3.73 0.85 -10.97
N ASP A 41 4.34 2.03 -10.93
CA ASP A 41 5.50 2.39 -11.76
C ASP A 41 6.75 1.60 -11.35
N GLU A 42 6.93 1.36 -10.06
CA GLU A 42 8.01 0.50 -9.53
C GLU A 42 7.73 -1.00 -9.76
N GLY A 43 6.51 -1.34 -10.18
CA GLY A 43 6.07 -2.72 -10.44
C GLY A 43 6.00 -3.57 -9.18
N LEU A 44 5.65 -2.98 -8.03
CA LEU A 44 5.51 -3.69 -6.75
C LEU A 44 4.20 -4.48 -6.66
N LEU A 45 3.14 -3.95 -7.29
CA LEU A 45 1.90 -4.66 -7.55
C LEU A 45 1.64 -4.72 -9.06
N SER A 46 1.09 -5.84 -9.53
CA SER A 46 0.50 -5.96 -10.85
C SER A 46 -0.98 -5.57 -10.81
N ASN A 47 -1.57 -5.19 -11.96
CA ASN A 47 -2.99 -4.86 -12.11
C ASN A 47 -3.51 -3.73 -11.19
N VAL A 48 -2.67 -2.74 -10.88
CA VAL A 48 -3.11 -1.50 -10.21
C VAL A 48 -3.87 -0.63 -11.23
N ALA A 49 -5.15 -0.39 -10.98
CA ALA A 49 -5.99 0.45 -11.83
C ALA A 49 -6.15 1.84 -11.21
N ILE A 50 -5.85 2.87 -12.00
CA ILE A 50 -5.97 4.28 -11.61
C ILE A 50 -6.73 5.01 -12.72
N ALA A 51 -7.84 5.66 -12.38
CA ALA A 51 -8.64 6.45 -13.33
C ALA A 51 -8.77 7.91 -12.87
N GLY A 52 -8.69 8.84 -13.83
CA GLY A 52 -8.81 10.28 -13.58
C GLY A 52 -7.80 10.84 -12.56
N GLY A 53 -6.69 10.14 -12.32
CA GLY A 53 -5.67 10.51 -11.33
C GLY A 53 -6.15 10.52 -9.87
N ARG A 54 -7.32 9.94 -9.57
CA ARG A 54 -7.94 10.02 -8.24
C ARG A 54 -8.64 8.74 -7.80
N ILE A 55 -9.10 7.91 -8.74
CA ILE A 55 -9.81 6.68 -8.41
C ILE A 55 -8.82 5.53 -8.50
N VAL A 56 -8.62 4.79 -7.41
CA VAL A 56 -7.71 3.65 -7.33
C VAL A 56 -8.52 2.38 -7.03
N TRP A 57 -8.26 1.32 -7.78
CA TRP A 57 -8.78 -0.03 -7.50
C TRP A 57 -7.61 -1.01 -7.33
N LEU A 58 -7.65 -1.76 -6.23
CA LEU A 58 -6.63 -2.76 -5.89
C LEU A 58 -7.21 -4.19 -5.80
N ASN A 59 -8.52 -4.37 -5.90
CA ASN A 59 -9.20 -5.67 -5.85
C ASN A 59 -8.65 -6.74 -6.83
N ALA A 60 -8.15 -6.32 -8.01
CA ALA A 60 -7.54 -7.21 -8.99
C ALA A 60 -6.00 -7.25 -8.90
N SER A 61 -5.42 -6.46 -7.99
CA SER A 61 -3.97 -6.34 -7.84
C SER A 61 -3.37 -7.58 -7.20
N LYS A 62 -2.17 -7.95 -7.66
CA LYS A 62 -1.39 -9.05 -7.07
C LYS A 62 0.03 -8.59 -6.80
N ILE A 63 0.58 -8.99 -5.67
CA ILE A 63 1.97 -8.72 -5.34
C ILE A 63 2.91 -9.34 -6.36
N THR A 64 3.91 -8.59 -6.81
CA THR A 64 4.96 -9.09 -7.72
C THR A 64 6.16 -9.61 -6.94
N LEU A 65 7.13 -10.21 -7.63
CA LEU A 65 8.40 -10.59 -7.00
C LEU A 65 9.10 -9.37 -6.37
N LYS A 66 9.16 -8.23 -7.08
CA LYS A 66 9.70 -6.97 -6.53
C LYS A 66 8.96 -6.49 -5.29
N GLY A 67 7.63 -6.65 -5.27
CA GLY A 67 6.82 -6.34 -4.10
C GLY A 67 7.16 -7.21 -2.90
N ILE A 68 7.39 -8.51 -3.12
CA ILE A 68 7.85 -9.45 -2.06
C ILE A 68 9.22 -9.03 -1.54
N GLU A 69 10.18 -8.78 -2.43
CA GLU A 69 11.53 -8.31 -2.07
C GLU A 69 11.47 -7.00 -1.26
N TYR A 70 10.60 -6.07 -1.64
CA TYR A 70 10.38 -4.83 -0.89
C TYR A 70 9.88 -5.12 0.54
N LEU A 71 8.92 -6.04 0.71
CA LEU A 71 8.43 -6.43 2.04
C LEU A 71 9.54 -7.06 2.89
N GLU A 72 10.38 -7.91 2.31
CA GLU A 72 11.49 -8.58 3.00
C GLU A 72 12.58 -7.60 3.44
N GLN A 73 12.97 -6.68 2.55
CA GLN A 73 13.94 -5.61 2.86
C GLN A 73 13.44 -4.68 3.96
N ASN A 74 12.12 -4.51 4.08
CA ASN A 74 11.47 -3.72 5.12
C ASN A 74 10.92 -4.60 6.25
N SER A 75 11.43 -5.81 6.44
CA SER A 75 11.00 -6.75 7.49
C SER A 75 11.02 -6.21 8.92
N PRO A 76 11.82 -5.21 9.34
CA PRO A 76 11.63 -4.58 10.66
C PRO A 76 10.25 -3.95 10.86
N LEU A 77 9.60 -3.50 9.77
CA LEU A 77 8.23 -2.98 9.82
C LEU A 77 7.23 -4.09 10.14
N SER A 78 7.49 -5.33 9.75
CA SER A 78 6.59 -6.47 10.02
C SER A 78 6.39 -6.71 11.52
N LYS A 79 7.41 -6.43 12.34
CA LYS A 79 7.36 -6.61 13.79
C LYS A 79 6.39 -5.66 14.49
N THR A 80 6.15 -4.49 13.88
CA THR A 80 5.31 -3.44 14.46
C THR A 80 3.99 -3.28 13.72
N TYR A 81 3.90 -3.77 12.48
CA TYR A 81 2.69 -3.75 11.67
C TYR A 81 1.64 -4.69 12.26
N ARG A 82 0.42 -4.18 12.48
CA ARG A 82 -0.69 -4.91 13.13
C ARG A 82 -1.95 -4.97 12.26
N GLY A 83 -1.77 -4.82 10.95
CA GLY A 83 -2.86 -4.86 9.97
C GLY A 83 -3.58 -3.53 9.79
N LEU A 84 -4.44 -3.49 8.78
CA LEU A 84 -5.12 -2.27 8.32
C LEU A 84 -5.93 -1.56 9.42
N LYS A 85 -6.54 -2.30 10.34
CA LYS A 85 -7.36 -1.72 11.43
C LYS A 85 -6.55 -0.80 12.36
N GLU A 86 -5.28 -1.11 12.59
CA GLU A 86 -4.38 -0.36 13.48
C GLU A 86 -3.40 0.53 12.71
N VAL A 87 -3.55 0.63 11.38
CA VAL A 87 -2.56 1.27 10.51
C VAL A 87 -2.31 2.73 10.86
N ARG A 88 -3.34 3.46 11.29
CA ARG A 88 -3.24 4.89 11.61
C ARG A 88 -2.35 5.15 12.82
N ASP A 89 -2.49 4.33 13.86
CA ASP A 89 -1.66 4.47 15.04
C ASP A 89 -0.24 3.97 14.77
N TRP A 90 -0.11 2.91 13.98
CA TRP A 90 1.19 2.43 13.53
C TRP A 90 1.97 3.45 12.67
N LEU A 91 1.27 4.27 11.88
CA LEU A 91 1.89 5.35 11.10
C LEU A 91 2.45 6.49 11.95
N LYS A 92 1.96 6.65 13.20
CA LYS A 92 2.43 7.67 14.15
C LYS A 92 3.66 7.22 14.96
N LEU A 93 3.91 5.91 15.04
CA LEU A 93 5.12 5.32 15.63
C LEU A 93 6.36 5.63 14.77
#